data_AF-A0A960D234-F1
#
_entry.id   AF-A0A960D234-F1
#
_cell.length_a   1.000
_cell.length_b   1.000
_cell.length_c   1.000
_cell.angle_alpha   90.00
_cell.angle_beta   90.00
_cell.angle_gamma   90.00
#
_symmetry.space_group_name_H-M   'P 1'
#
loop_
_entity.id
_entity.type
_entity.pdbx_description
1 polymer ?
#
loop_
_entity_poly.entity_id
_entity_poly.type
_entity_poly.pdbx_seq_one_letter_code
_entity_poly.pdbx_strand_id
1 'polypeptide(L)'
;TDCAPPSDPAQEQRSRERMRAFSDHWREQGFHLDFSELVYIGERNEASAYLAGHGWRVAATGVNDLLAAHGLAPFDDDEPMSKLRYLDATLEARP
;
A
#
# COMPACT_ATOMS: atom_id res chain seq x y z
N THR A 1 9.85 -0.62 22.21
CA THR A 1 9.32 0.72 21.94
C THR A 1 8.63 0.64 20.61
N ASP A 2 7.38 0.22 20.68
CA ASP A 2 6.53 -0.16 19.57
C ASP A 2 5.44 0.91 19.52
N CYS A 3 5.64 1.88 18.64
CA CYS A 3 4.64 2.86 18.24
C CYS A 3 5.23 3.54 17.01
N ALA A 4 4.71 3.20 15.83
CA ALA A 4 4.75 4.11 14.70
C ALA A 4 4.29 5.51 15.18
N PRO A 5 4.85 6.62 14.64
CA PRO A 5 4.39 7.94 15.03
C PRO A 5 2.87 8.05 14.80
N PRO A 6 2.14 8.75 15.68
CA PRO A 6 0.68 8.84 15.58
C PRO A 6 0.31 9.26 14.17
N SER A 7 -0.63 8.53 13.56
CA SER A 7 -1.08 8.84 12.20
C SER A 7 -1.62 10.27 12.21
N ASP A 8 -0.93 11.17 11.49
CA ASP A 8 -1.30 12.58 11.39
C ASP A 8 -2.77 12.65 10.93
N PRO A 9 -3.69 13.31 11.66
CA PRO A 9 -5.09 13.44 11.26
C PRO A 9 -5.24 14.00 9.85
N ALA A 10 -4.29 14.84 9.40
CA ALA A 10 -4.26 15.34 8.05
C ALA A 10 -3.85 14.26 7.03
N GLN A 11 -3.05 13.26 7.40
CA GLN A 11 -2.73 12.10 6.57
C GLN A 11 -3.93 11.17 6.41
N GLU A 12 -4.72 10.96 7.46
CA GLU A 12 -5.98 10.23 7.40
C GLU A 12 -6.98 10.91 6.47
N GLN A 13 -7.15 12.24 6.62
CA GLN A 13 -8.03 13.04 5.76
C GLN A 13 -7.58 13.01 4.29
N ARG A 14 -6.28 13.15 4.00
CA ARG A 14 -5.72 13.03 2.65
C ARG A 14 -5.89 11.62 2.05
N SER A 15 -5.90 10.58 2.89
CA SER A 15 -6.18 9.21 2.46
C SER A 15 -7.64 9.05 2.07
N ARG A 16 -8.56 9.56 2.89
CA ARG A 16 -10.01 9.57 2.62
C ARG A 16 -10.35 10.34 1.35
N GLU A 17 -9.75 11.51 1.14
CA GLU A 17 -9.96 12.32 -0.07
C GLU A 17 -9.48 11.61 -1.34
N ARG A 18 -8.29 11.00 -1.32
CA ARG A 18 -7.79 10.20 -2.44
C ARG A 18 -8.67 8.99 -2.73
N MET A 19 -9.18 8.34 -1.70
CA MET A 19 -10.06 7.18 -1.86
C MET A 19 -11.41 7.57 -2.47
N ARG A 20 -11.97 8.73 -2.09
CA ARG A 20 -13.19 9.27 -2.72
C ARG A 20 -12.99 9.54 -4.22
N ALA A 21 -11.88 10.17 -4.59
CA ALA A 21 -11.54 10.39 -6.00
C ALA A 21 -11.43 9.07 -6.78
N PHE A 22 -10.90 8.02 -6.14
CA PHE A 22 -10.86 6.69 -6.72
C PHE A 22 -12.25 6.06 -6.86
N SER A 23 -13.07 6.09 -5.81
CA SER A 23 -14.46 5.59 -5.88
C SER A 23 -15.29 6.32 -6.95
N ASP A 24 -15.10 7.62 -7.13
CA ASP A 24 -15.82 8.40 -8.16
C ASP A 24 -15.38 8.00 -9.57
N HIS A 25 -14.08 7.84 -9.82
CA HIS A 25 -13.56 7.36 -11.10
C HIS A 25 -14.09 5.97 -11.50
N TRP A 26 -14.26 5.07 -10.54
CA TRP A 26 -14.79 3.72 -10.79
C TRP A 26 -16.31 3.72 -10.97
N ARG A 27 -17.02 4.67 -10.35
CA ARG A 27 -18.47 4.87 -10.56
C ARG A 27 -18.76 5.32 -12.00
N GLU A 28 -17.90 6.16 -12.58
CA GLU A 28 -17.98 6.53 -14.00
C GLU A 28 -17.80 5.33 -14.94
N GLN A 29 -17.12 4.28 -14.49
CA GLN A 29 -16.93 3.01 -15.22
C GLN A 29 -18.04 1.98 -14.94
N GLY A 30 -19.12 2.36 -14.24
CA GLY A 30 -20.27 1.48 -13.95
C GLY A 30 -20.07 0.54 -12.76
N PHE A 31 -18.99 0.68 -12.00
CA PHE A 31 -18.69 -0.13 -10.82
C PHE A 31 -19.05 0.65 -9.54
N HIS A 32 -20.18 0.30 -8.92
CA HIS A 32 -20.63 0.88 -7.64
C HIS A 32 -19.95 0.17 -6.46
N LEU A 33 -18.66 0.39 -6.28
CA LEU A 33 -17.91 -0.08 -5.11
C LEU A 33 -17.45 1.12 -4.28
N ASP A 34 -17.86 1.21 -3.03
CA ASP A 34 -17.32 2.22 -2.11
C ASP A 34 -16.05 1.67 -1.44
N PHE A 35 -14.89 1.96 -2.05
CA PHE A 35 -13.60 1.54 -1.50
C PHE A 35 -13.28 2.18 -0.14
N SER A 36 -14.00 3.23 0.26
CA SER A 36 -13.83 3.82 1.59
C SER A 36 -14.34 2.90 2.71
N GLU A 37 -15.23 1.96 2.41
CA GLU A 37 -15.69 0.94 3.38
C GLU A 37 -14.83 -0.33 3.39
N LEU A 38 -14.00 -0.54 2.37
CA LEU A 38 -13.17 -1.75 2.22
C LEU A 38 -11.75 -1.59 2.77
N VAL A 39 -11.35 -0.36 3.10
CA VAL A 39 -9.99 -0.05 3.52
C VAL A 39 -9.98 0.40 4.97
N TYR A 40 -9.22 -0.32 5.80
CA TYR A 40 -8.92 0.12 7.16
C TYR A 40 -7.94 1.29 7.13
N ILE A 41 -8.45 2.48 7.47
CA ILE A 41 -7.70 3.77 7.49
C ILE A 41 -7.12 4.07 8.88
N GLY A 42 -7.31 3.18 9.87
CA GLY A 42 -6.74 3.35 11.21
C GLY A 42 -5.22 3.17 11.22
N GLU A 43 -4.60 3.35 12.39
CA GLU A 43 -3.16 3.18 12.56
C GLU A 43 -2.75 1.76 12.17
N ARG A 44 -1.82 1.65 11.24
CA ARG A 44 -1.24 0.38 10.80
C ARG A 44 0.26 0.42 11.05
N ASN A 45 0.77 -0.66 11.63
CA ASN A 45 2.17 -0.96 11.47
C ASN A 45 2.40 -1.29 9.99
N GLU A 46 3.30 -0.55 9.34
CA GLU A 46 3.82 -0.90 8.02
C GLU A 46 4.31 -2.36 8.08
N ALA A 47 3.73 -3.24 7.25
CA ALA A 47 3.99 -4.68 7.33
C ALA A 47 5.49 -4.98 7.17
N SER A 48 6.17 -4.20 6.34
CA SER A 48 7.62 -4.25 6.14
C SER A 48 8.39 -3.97 7.43
N ALA A 49 8.07 -2.86 8.12
CA ALA A 49 8.69 -2.47 9.37
C ALA A 49 8.38 -3.46 10.50
N TYR A 50 7.14 -3.95 10.57
CA TYR A 50 6.74 -4.94 11.56
C TYR A 50 7.52 -6.26 11.40
N LEU A 51 7.57 -6.81 10.19
CA LEU A 51 8.29 -8.05 9.90
C LEU A 51 9.79 -7.90 10.16
N ALA A 52 10.40 -6.78 9.75
CA ALA A 52 11.80 -6.49 10.04
C ALA A 52 12.10 -6.45 11.55
N GLY A 53 11.21 -5.84 12.34
CA GLY A 53 11.32 -5.81 13.81
C GLY A 53 11.21 -7.20 14.47
N HIS A 54 10.65 -8.19 13.78
CA HIS A 54 10.48 -9.57 14.26
C HIS A 54 11.55 -10.53 13.73
N GLY A 55 12.65 -10.00 13.16
CA GLY A 55 13.78 -10.81 12.67
C GLY A 55 13.57 -11.43 11.29
N TRP A 56 12.57 -10.96 10.54
CA TRP A 56 12.39 -11.35 9.14
C TRP A 56 13.27 -10.49 8.25
N ARG A 57 13.89 -11.11 7.23
CA ARG A 57 14.44 -10.36 6.11
C ARG A 57 13.31 -10.06 5.14
N VAL A 58 13.04 -8.78 4.92
CA VAL A 58 11.97 -8.31 4.04
C VAL A 58 12.56 -7.67 2.79
N ALA A 59 12.07 -8.06 1.63
CA ALA A 59 12.28 -7.38 0.35
C ALA A 59 10.96 -6.76 -0.10
N ALA A 60 11.01 -5.53 -0.61
CA ALA A 60 9.87 -4.83 -1.16
C ALA A 60 10.15 -4.47 -2.62
N THR A 61 9.27 -4.87 -3.52
CA THR A 61 9.40 -4.62 -4.96
C THR A 61 8.24 -3.78 -5.44
N GLY A 62 8.51 -2.67 -6.13
CA GLY A 62 7.47 -1.79 -6.68
C GLY A 62 6.72 -2.49 -7.81
N VAL A 63 5.42 -2.20 -7.95
CA VAL A 63 4.62 -2.78 -9.05
C VAL A 63 5.16 -2.36 -10.42
N ASN A 64 5.62 -1.11 -10.56
CA ASN A 64 6.20 -0.62 -11.81
C ASN A 64 7.54 -1.30 -12.14
N ASP A 65 8.35 -1.64 -11.13
CA ASP A 65 9.58 -2.39 -11.33
C ASP A 65 9.28 -3.81 -11.85
N LEU A 66 8.23 -4.46 -11.30
CA LEU A 66 7.77 -5.76 -11.78
C LEU A 66 7.21 -5.69 -13.19
N LEU A 67 6.37 -4.70 -13.49
CA LEU A 67 5.81 -4.50 -14.83
C LEU A 67 6.94 -4.31 -15.85
N ALA A 68 7.91 -3.44 -15.55
CA ALA A 68 9.07 -3.21 -16.39
C ALA A 68 9.92 -4.49 -16.58
N ALA A 69 10.14 -5.26 -15.52
CA ALA A 69 10.87 -6.53 -15.59
C ALA A 69 10.18 -7.58 -16.49
N HIS A 70 8.86 -7.51 -16.61
CA HIS A 70 8.06 -8.40 -17.46
C HIS A 70 7.68 -7.79 -18.83
N GLY A 71 8.20 -6.61 -19.17
CA GLY A 71 7.93 -5.95 -20.46
C GLY A 71 6.49 -5.42 -20.60
N LEU A 72 5.79 -5.22 -19.49
CA LEU A 72 4.47 -4.61 -19.43
C LEU A 72 4.58 -3.10 -19.22
N ALA A 73 3.56 -2.36 -19.67
CA ALA A 73 3.49 -0.92 -19.45
C ALA A 73 3.36 -0.61 -17.94
N PRO A 74 4.18 0.30 -17.39
CA PRO A 74 4.02 0.76 -16.01
C PRO A 74 2.75 1.63 -15.88
N PHE A 75 2.25 1.74 -14.64
CA PHE A 75 1.25 2.75 -14.31
C PHE A 75 1.88 4.14 -14.25
N ASP A 76 1.10 5.18 -14.55
CA ASP A 76 1.55 6.57 -14.34
C ASP A 76 1.77 6.86 -12.84
N ASP A 77 2.72 7.74 -12.51
CA ASP A 77 3.06 8.06 -11.10
C ASP A 77 1.87 8.65 -10.31
N ASP A 78 0.94 9.28 -11.03
CA ASP A 78 -0.28 9.85 -10.47
C ASP A 78 -1.34 8.79 -10.17
N GLU A 79 -1.25 7.61 -10.79
CA GLU A 79 -2.15 6.51 -10.50
C GLU A 79 -1.88 5.93 -9.10
N PRO A 80 -2.90 5.66 -8.28
CA PRO A 80 -2.73 5.00 -6.99
C PRO A 80 -2.08 3.63 -7.09
N MET A 81 -2.27 2.92 -8.20
CA MET A 81 -1.70 1.60 -8.44
C MET A 81 -0.16 1.65 -8.48
N SER A 82 0.46 2.72 -9.02
CA SER A 82 1.93 2.83 -9.12
C SER A 82 2.65 2.79 -7.76
N LYS A 83 1.94 3.10 -6.67
CA LYS A 83 2.47 3.10 -5.30
C LYS A 83 2.43 1.72 -4.63
N LEU A 84 1.83 0.71 -5.27
CA LEU A 84 1.75 -0.65 -4.74
C LEU A 84 3.14 -1.30 -4.69
N ARG A 85 3.34 -2.08 -3.63
CA ARG A 85 4.56 -2.85 -3.40
C ARG A 85 4.21 -4.29 -3.04
N TYR A 86 4.92 -5.23 -3.64
CA TYR A 86 4.91 -6.63 -3.24
C TYR A 86 5.98 -6.84 -2.18
N LEU A 87 5.65 -7.59 -1.12
CA LEU A 87 6.55 -7.89 -0.03
C LEU A 87 6.86 -9.39 -0.02
N ASP A 88 8.14 -9.72 -0.06
CA ASP A 88 8.65 -11.06 0.20
C ASP A 88 9.38 -11.03 1.54
N ALA A 89 9.06 -11.97 2.44
CA ALA A 89 9.69 -12.02 3.76
C ALA A 89 10.08 -13.45 4.13
N THR A 90 11.34 -13.63 4.55
CA THR A 90 11.86 -14.92 5.00
C THR A 90 12.37 -14.82 6.43
N LEU A 91 11.92 -15.72 7.30
CA LEU A 91 12.45 -15.87 8.64
C LEU A 91 13.71 -16.72 8.57
N GLU A 92 14.85 -16.16 8.94
CA GLU A 92 16.06 -16.98 9.07
C GLU A 92 15.93 -17.84 10.32
N ALA A 93 15.86 -19.16 10.13
CA ALA A 93 16.00 -20.09 11.23
C ALA A 93 17.37 -19.88 11.87
N ARG A 94 17.38 -19.61 13.18
CA ARG A 94 18.63 -19.51 13.95
C ARG A 94 19.34 -20.87 13.91
N PRO A 95 20.64 -20.93 13.60
CA PRO A 95 21.42 -22.18 13.62
C PRO A 95 21.51 -22.79 15.02
#